data_AF-A0A2J6QL69-F1
#
_entry.id   AF-A0A2J6QL69-F1
#
_cell.length_a   1.000
_cell.length_b   1.000
_cell.length_c   1.000
_cell.angle_alpha   90.00
_cell.angle_beta   90.00
_cell.angle_gamma   90.00
#
_symmetry.space_group_name_H-M   'P 1'
#
loop_
_entity.id
_entity.type
_entity.pdbx_description
1 polymer ?
#
loop_
_entity_poly.entity_id
_entity_poly.type
_entity_poly.pdbx_seq_one_letter_code
_entity_poly.pdbx_strand_id
1 'polypeptide(L)'
;MDPFQAQVQREFDQLRVEVTILRAQLAVQSITPHRARLPNPEKFAGSTYKFNTWLPSVKAKLRVDGPVIGDEIAQFYYVYLNLDNSVQSIVLPQLAQAEEVQQ
;
A
#
# COMPACT_ATOMS: atom_id res chain seq x y z
N MET A 1 -12.51 -2.98 54.10
CA MET A 1 -11.94 -3.37 52.80
C MET A 1 -10.44 -3.28 52.91
N ASP A 2 -9.74 -4.36 52.62
CA ASP A 2 -8.28 -4.44 52.66
C ASP A 2 -7.68 -3.49 51.59
N PRO A 3 -6.69 -2.63 51.91
CA PRO A 3 -6.02 -1.78 50.92
C PRO A 3 -5.46 -2.57 49.73
N PHE A 4 -5.04 -3.82 49.93
CA PHE A 4 -4.61 -4.71 48.85
C PHE A 4 -5.76 -5.08 47.91
N GLN A 5 -6.95 -5.40 48.45
CA GLN A 5 -8.14 -5.66 47.63
C GLN A 5 -8.57 -4.42 46.84
N ALA A 6 -8.45 -3.22 47.43
CA ALA A 6 -8.77 -1.96 46.74
C ALA A 6 -7.75 -1.62 45.63
N GLN A 7 -6.49 -1.99 45.80
CA GLN A 7 -5.45 -1.88 44.77
C GLN A 7 -5.77 -2.80 43.58
N VAL A 8 -6.01 -4.09 43.86
CA VAL A 8 -6.29 -5.09 42.83
C VAL A 8 -7.56 -4.74 42.05
N GLN A 9 -8.61 -4.28 42.72
CA GLN A 9 -9.84 -3.87 42.06
C GLN A 9 -9.61 -2.70 41.09
N ARG A 10 -8.83 -1.69 41.50
CA ARG A 10 -8.50 -0.54 40.63
C ARG A 10 -7.71 -0.96 39.39
N GLU A 11 -6.72 -1.83 39.54
CA GLU A 11 -5.94 -2.34 38.41
C GLU A 11 -6.81 -3.15 37.44
N PHE A 12 -7.73 -3.95 37.97
CA PHE A 12 -8.68 -4.71 37.16
C PHE A 12 -9.63 -3.81 36.36
N ASP A 13 -10.12 -2.74 36.99
CA ASP A 13 -10.98 -1.74 36.34
C ASP A 13 -10.21 -0.97 35.27
N GLN A 14 -8.95 -0.61 35.54
CA GLN A 14 -8.06 0.02 34.56
C GLN A 14 -7.81 -0.88 33.34
N LEU A 15 -7.51 -2.15 33.56
CA LEU A 15 -7.33 -3.14 32.48
C LEU A 15 -8.61 -3.31 31.64
N ARG A 16 -9.78 -3.34 32.29
CA ARG A 16 -11.07 -3.41 31.57
C ARG A 16 -11.29 -2.20 30.67
N VAL A 17 -10.94 -1.01 31.15
CA VAL A 17 -11.02 0.22 30.36
C VAL A 17 -10.06 0.14 29.18
N GLU A 18 -8.81 -0.25 29.40
CA GLU A 18 -7.80 -0.37 28.34
C GLU A 18 -8.21 -1.40 27.27
N VAL A 19 -8.68 -2.58 27.67
CA VAL A 19 -9.21 -3.59 26.74
C VAL A 19 -10.39 -3.05 25.93
N THR A 20 -11.28 -2.28 26.57
CA THR A 20 -12.42 -1.67 25.87
C THR A 20 -11.97 -0.65 24.84
N ILE A 21 -10.99 0.18 25.20
CA ILE A 21 -10.40 1.19 24.29
C ILE A 21 -9.70 0.51 23.12
N LEU A 22 -8.85 -0.48 23.38
CA LEU A 22 -8.14 -1.21 22.32
C LEU A 22 -9.10 -1.92 21.37
N ARG A 23 -10.17 -2.53 21.90
CA ARG A 23 -11.21 -3.14 21.06
C ARG A 23 -11.96 -2.10 20.22
N ALA A 24 -12.26 -0.93 20.76
CA ALA A 24 -12.88 0.15 20.01
C ALA A 24 -11.94 0.67 18.90
N GLN A 25 -10.65 0.83 19.18
CA GLN A 25 -9.65 1.21 18.17
C GLN A 25 -9.51 0.16 17.07
N LEU A 26 -9.47 -1.12 17.43
CA LEU A 26 -9.42 -2.23 16.47
C LEU A 26 -10.70 -2.32 15.63
N ALA A 27 -11.88 -2.05 16.21
CA ALA A 27 -13.13 -1.98 15.48
C ALA A 27 -13.13 -0.81 14.48
N VAL A 28 -12.59 0.36 14.87
CA VAL A 28 -12.42 1.49 13.94
C VAL A 28 -11.40 1.17 12.84
N GLN A 29 -10.33 0.43 13.15
CA GLN A 29 -9.37 -0.04 12.15
C GLN A 29 -9.96 -1.11 11.21
N SER A 30 -10.82 -2.00 11.69
CA SER A 30 -11.50 -3.00 10.85
C SER A 30 -12.63 -2.43 10.00
N ILE A 31 -13.11 -1.22 10.32
CA ILE A 31 -13.98 -0.39 9.46
C ILE A 31 -13.14 0.44 8.48
N THR A 32 -11.82 0.21 8.35
CA THR A 32 -11.18 0.66 7.11
C THR A 32 -11.84 -0.13 5.99
N PRO A 33 -12.59 0.53 5.08
CA PRO A 33 -13.17 -0.18 3.94
C PRO A 33 -12.01 -0.91 3.28
N HIS A 34 -12.19 -2.18 2.90
CA HIS A 34 -11.25 -2.89 2.04
C HIS A 34 -10.79 -1.89 0.98
N ARG A 35 -9.56 -1.38 1.14
CA ARG A 35 -9.14 -0.12 0.51
C ARG A 35 -9.47 -0.29 -0.98
N ALA A 36 -10.29 0.59 -1.55
CA ALA A 36 -10.84 0.37 -2.88
C ALA A 36 -9.67 0.13 -3.84
N ARG A 37 -9.52 -1.10 -4.34
CA ARG A 37 -8.43 -1.47 -5.25
C ARG A 37 -8.95 -1.40 -6.67
N LEU A 38 -8.22 -0.69 -7.53
CA LEU A 38 -8.53 -0.75 -8.95
C LEU A 38 -8.02 -2.07 -9.54
N PRO A 39 -8.68 -2.62 -10.57
CA PRO A 39 -8.13 -3.75 -11.31
C PRO A 39 -6.76 -3.40 -11.88
N ASN A 40 -5.89 -4.40 -12.00
CA ASN A 40 -4.59 -4.19 -12.64
C ASN A 40 -4.80 -3.87 -14.13
N PRO A 41 -4.09 -2.87 -14.67
CA PRO A 41 -4.13 -2.60 -16.10
C PRO A 41 -3.48 -3.74 -16.90
N GLU A 42 -3.85 -3.87 -18.17
CA GLU A 42 -3.13 -4.75 -19.09
C GLU A 42 -1.68 -4.28 -19.27
N LYS A 43 -0.77 -5.21 -19.61
CA LYS A 43 0.62 -4.84 -19.89
C LYS A 43 0.73 -3.97 -21.14
N PHE A 44 1.62 -2.98 -21.10
CA PHE A 44 1.88 -2.14 -22.26
C PHE A 44 2.84 -2.82 -23.24
N ALA A 45 2.33 -3.16 -24.42
CA ALA A 45 3.08 -3.82 -25.49
C ALA A 45 3.72 -2.84 -26.51
N GLY A 46 3.87 -1.55 -26.18
CA GLY A 46 4.55 -0.59 -27.06
C GLY A 46 3.68 0.05 -28.15
N SER A 47 2.39 -0.30 -28.25
CA SER A 47 1.48 0.31 -29.22
C SER A 47 1.13 1.76 -28.86
N THR A 48 1.49 2.71 -29.73
CA THR A 48 1.19 4.14 -29.56
C THR A 48 -0.31 4.42 -29.44
N TYR A 49 -1.15 3.68 -30.16
CA TYR A 49 -2.61 3.80 -30.07
C TYR A 49 -3.14 3.41 -28.68
N LYS A 50 -2.56 2.38 -28.07
CA LYS A 50 -2.94 1.92 -26.73
C LYS A 50 -2.30 2.73 -25.61
N PHE A 51 -1.27 3.52 -25.89
CA PHE A 51 -0.61 4.35 -24.89
C PHE A 51 -1.59 5.36 -24.24
N ASN A 52 -2.45 5.97 -25.06
CA ASN A 52 -3.42 6.96 -24.59
C ASN A 52 -4.49 6.40 -23.65
N THR A 53 -4.73 5.08 -23.66
CA THR A 53 -5.64 4.41 -22.73
C THR A 53 -4.90 3.77 -21.57
N TRP A 54 -3.71 3.22 -21.81
CA TRP A 54 -2.88 2.58 -20.80
C TRP A 54 -2.32 3.57 -19.78
N LEU A 55 -1.76 4.70 -20.22
CA LEU A 55 -1.13 5.68 -19.32
C LEU A 55 -2.11 6.24 -18.27
N PRO A 56 -3.34 6.67 -18.62
CA PRO A 56 -4.34 7.05 -17.61
C PRO A 56 -4.70 5.91 -16.65
N SER A 57 -4.75 4.66 -17.13
CA SER A 57 -5.09 3.50 -16.31
C SER A 57 -4.03 3.22 -15.25
N VAL A 58 -2.75 3.24 -15.62
CA VAL A 58 -1.64 3.09 -14.66
C VAL A 58 -1.57 4.26 -13.69
N LYS A 59 -1.77 5.50 -14.16
CA LYS A 59 -1.84 6.68 -13.28
C LYS A 59 -2.98 6.59 -12.27
N ALA A 60 -4.16 6.14 -12.70
CA ALA A 60 -5.30 5.91 -11.81
C ALA A 60 -4.98 4.84 -10.76
N LYS A 61 -4.36 3.74 -11.18
CA LYS A 61 -3.92 2.66 -10.29
C LYS A 61 -2.93 3.15 -9.24
N LEU A 62 -1.90 3.90 -9.62
CA LEU A 62 -0.93 4.48 -8.68
C LEU A 62 -1.58 5.48 -7.73
N ARG A 63 -2.54 6.28 -8.21
CA ARG A 63 -3.25 7.25 -7.36
C ARG A 63 -4.08 6.58 -6.26
N VAL A 64 -4.71 5.45 -6.58
CA VAL A 64 -5.59 4.73 -5.64
C VAL A 64 -4.80 3.74 -4.76
N ASP A 65 -3.91 2.98 -5.38
CA ASP A 65 -3.22 1.86 -4.75
C ASP A 65 -1.76 2.15 -4.39
N GLY A 66 -1.22 3.33 -4.72
CA GLY A 66 0.15 3.74 -4.39
C GLY A 66 0.52 3.51 -2.92
N PRO A 67 -0.30 3.94 -1.94
CA PRO A 67 -0.05 3.70 -0.52
C PRO A 67 -0.07 2.22 -0.09
N VAL A 68 -0.57 1.31 -0.94
CA VAL A 68 -0.53 -0.15 -0.73
C VAL A 68 0.66 -0.77 -1.47
N ILE A 69 0.97 -0.25 -2.65
CA ILE A 69 2.11 -0.69 -3.48
C ILE A 69 3.42 -0.42 -2.73
N GLY A 70 3.54 0.72 -2.06
CA GLY A 70 4.69 1.06 -1.23
C GLY A 70 5.23 2.46 -1.52
N ASP A 71 6.53 2.61 -1.28
CA ASP A 71 7.28 3.84 -1.57
C ASP A 71 7.43 4.09 -3.08
N GLU A 72 8.12 5.18 -3.43
CA GLU A 72 8.33 5.59 -4.82
C GLU A 72 9.09 4.53 -5.64
N ILE A 73 10.02 3.80 -5.01
CA ILE A 73 10.78 2.72 -5.63
C ILE A 73 9.86 1.55 -5.97
N ALA A 74 9.05 1.10 -5.00
CA ALA A 74 8.07 0.04 -5.23
C ALA A 74 7.03 0.43 -6.31
N GLN A 75 6.60 1.70 -6.33
CA GLN A 75 5.69 2.23 -7.34
C GLN A 75 6.35 2.30 -8.73
N PHE A 76 7.64 2.63 -8.81
CA PHE A 76 8.40 2.59 -10.05
C PHE A 76 8.48 1.15 -10.61
N TYR A 77 8.86 0.18 -9.77
CA TYR A 77 8.92 -1.22 -10.19
C TYR A 77 7.54 -1.77 -10.57
N TYR A 78 6.48 -1.32 -9.91
CA TYR A 78 5.12 -1.63 -10.32
C TYR A 78 4.86 -1.20 -11.77
N VAL A 79 5.25 0.02 -12.16
CA VAL A 79 5.09 0.48 -13.55
C VAL A 79 5.94 -0.36 -14.51
N TYR A 80 7.21 -0.61 -14.16
CA TYR A 80 8.11 -1.43 -14.97
C TYR A 80 7.56 -2.83 -15.23
N LEU A 81 7.02 -3.50 -14.21
CA LEU A 81 6.41 -4.84 -14.33
C LEU A 81 5.09 -4.86 -15.13
N ASN A 82 4.46 -3.69 -15.30
CA ASN A 82 3.30 -3.50 -16.19
C ASN A 82 3.70 -3.18 -17.64
N LEU A 83 4.99 -3.18 -17.97
CA LEU A 83 5.47 -3.17 -19.36
C LEU A 83 5.59 -4.62 -19.87
N ASP A 84 5.37 -4.82 -21.17
CA ASP A 84 5.68 -6.09 -21.83
C ASP A 84 7.20 -6.29 -21.91
N ASN A 85 7.65 -7.56 -21.96
CA ASN A 85 9.07 -7.92 -22.01
C ASN A 85 9.81 -7.22 -23.17
N SER A 86 9.15 -7.08 -24.31
CA SER A 86 9.68 -6.38 -25.49
C SER A 86 9.93 -4.89 -25.26
N VAL A 87 9.15 -4.25 -24.38
CA VAL A 87 9.28 -2.85 -24.03
C VAL A 87 10.26 -2.68 -22.87
N GLN A 88 10.25 -3.61 -21.91
CA GLN A 88 11.21 -3.67 -20.80
C GLN A 88 12.64 -3.68 -21.32
N SER A 89 12.94 -4.51 -22.33
CA SER A 89 14.29 -4.60 -22.90
C SER A 89 14.83 -3.28 -23.46
N ILE A 90 13.94 -2.38 -23.91
CA ILE A 90 14.29 -1.05 -24.41
C ILE A 90 14.67 -0.11 -23.27
N VAL A 91 14.05 -0.30 -22.09
CA VAL A 91 14.24 0.58 -20.92
C VAL A 91 15.22 0.03 -19.88
N LEU A 92 15.71 -1.21 -20.06
CA LEU A 92 16.70 -1.85 -19.19
C LEU A 92 17.98 -1.01 -18.98
N PRO A 93 18.57 -0.38 -20.01
CA PRO A 93 19.74 0.47 -19.81
C PRO A 93 19.45 1.69 -18.91
N GLN A 94 18.27 2.30 -19.07
CA GLN A 94 17.83 3.44 -18.28
C GLN A 94 17.50 3.04 -16.84
N LEU A 95 16.97 1.83 -16.65
CA LEU A 95 16.74 1.24 -15.34
C LEU A 95 18.06 1.05 -14.59
N ALA A 96 19.03 0.37 -15.21
CA ALA A 96 20.34 0.12 -14.62
C ALA A 96 21.04 1.44 -14.25
N GLN A 97 20.99 2.44 -15.13
CA GLN A 97 21.57 3.75 -14.85
C GLN A 97 20.89 4.47 -13.67
N ALA A 98 19.57 4.37 -13.54
CA ALA A 98 18.84 4.99 -12.43
C ALA A 98 19.15 4.32 -11.08
N GLU A 99 19.32 3.00 -11.07
CA GLU A 99 19.70 2.23 -9.88
C GLU A 99 21.11 2.60 -9.40
N GLU A 100 22.07 2.76 -10.31
CA GLU A 100 23.44 3.19 -9.98
C GLU A 100 23.51 4.58 -9.34
N VAL A 101 22.63 5.49 -9.72
CA VAL A 101 22.60 6.88 -9.19
C VAL A 101 21.96 6.96 -7.80
N GLN A 102 21.19 5.95 -7.40
CA GLN A 102 20.51 5.89 -6.10
C GLN A 102 21.31 5.15 -5.01
N GLN A 103 22.46 4.55 -5.34
CA GLN A 103 23.40 3.93 -4.38
C GLN A 103 24.41 4.94 -3.84
#